data_AF-A0A9Q3J9N9-F1
#
_entry.id   AF-A0A9Q3J9N9-F1
#
_cell.length_a   1.000
_cell.length_b   1.000
_cell.length_c   1.000
_cell.angle_alpha   90.00
_cell.angle_beta   90.00
_cell.angle_gamma   90.00
#
_symmetry.space_group_name_H-M   'P 1'
#
loop_
_entity.id
_entity.type
_entity.pdbx_description
1 polymer ?
#
loop_
_entity_poly.entity_id
_entity_poly.type
_entity_poly.pdbx_seq_one_letter_code
_entity_poly.pdbx_strand_id
1 'polypeptide(L)'
;MKLDDEPASLEEDVDPCYPYRGGPGHPAATSETLAILWQMMCDAGMTSFRPDFTQPFDSPDNEYLLDFAVETLFELVRCNEYAGIDMQDFSKESIGMPFIFTLPNS
;
A
#
# COMPACT_ATOMS: atom_id res chain seq x y z
N MET A 1 -10.83 46.82 -20.56
CA MET A 1 -10.56 45.96 -19.40
C MET A 1 -9.38 45.09 -19.76
N LYS A 2 -8.18 45.41 -19.26
CA LYS A 2 -7.08 44.45 -19.18
C LYS A 2 -7.30 43.77 -17.84
N LEU A 3 -7.64 42.49 -17.88
CA LEU A 3 -7.65 41.66 -16.68
C LEU A 3 -6.29 40.98 -16.71
N ASP A 4 -5.45 41.38 -15.78
CA ASP A 4 -4.08 40.93 -15.65
C ASP A 4 -4.05 39.43 -15.38
N ASP A 5 -3.21 38.78 -16.18
CA ASP A 5 -2.82 37.38 -16.13
C ASP A 5 -1.87 37.22 -14.92
N GLU A 6 -2.43 37.00 -13.73
CA GLU A 6 -1.65 36.54 -12.57
C GLU A 6 -1.79 35.01 -12.52
N PRO A 7 -0.73 34.24 -12.84
CA PRO A 7 -0.74 32.82 -12.55
C PRO A 7 -0.71 32.70 -11.04
N ALA A 8 -1.88 32.47 -10.43
CA ALA A 8 -1.95 32.02 -9.06
C ALA A 8 -1.02 30.81 -8.95
N SER A 9 0.13 31.01 -8.31
CA SER A 9 1.04 29.94 -7.92
C SER A 9 0.29 29.07 -6.93
N LEU A 10 -0.49 28.11 -7.46
CA LEU A 10 -1.07 27.01 -6.73
C LEU A 10 0.07 26.08 -6.35
N GLU A 11 0.96 26.52 -5.48
CA GLU A 11 1.61 25.62 -4.55
C GLU A 11 0.49 25.15 -3.63
N GLU A 12 -0.30 24.18 -4.10
CA GLU A 12 -1.19 23.43 -3.23
C GLU A 12 -0.31 22.94 -2.08
N ASP A 13 -0.69 23.25 -0.85
CA ASP A 13 -0.04 22.75 0.36
C ASP A 13 -0.22 21.23 0.37
N VAL A 14 0.65 20.53 -0.37
CA VAL A 14 0.59 19.08 -0.54
C VAL A 14 0.93 18.48 0.81
N ASP A 15 -0.09 17.94 1.48
CA ASP A 15 0.09 17.24 2.74
C ASP A 15 1.16 16.14 2.54
N PRO A 16 2.32 16.23 3.20
CA PRO A 16 3.38 15.25 3.05
C PRO A 16 2.95 13.84 3.48
N CYS A 17 1.87 13.71 4.26
CA CYS A 17 1.27 12.45 4.65
C CYS A 17 0.39 11.84 3.54
N TYR A 18 -0.04 12.63 2.54
CA TYR A 18 -0.87 12.22 1.41
C TYR A 18 -0.36 12.85 0.08
N PRO A 19 0.88 12.54 -0.34
CA PRO A 19 1.54 13.22 -1.45
C PRO A 19 0.98 12.82 -2.82
N TYR A 20 0.27 11.69 -2.92
CA TYR A 20 -0.27 11.16 -4.17
C TYR A 20 -1.79 11.29 -4.21
N ARG A 21 -2.33 11.97 -5.21
CA ARG A 21 -3.77 12.14 -5.38
C ARG A 21 -4.46 10.79 -5.56
N GLY A 22 -5.28 10.40 -4.58
CA GLY A 22 -5.96 9.10 -4.57
C GLY A 22 -5.05 7.91 -4.29
N GLY A 23 -3.80 8.16 -3.91
CA GLY A 23 -2.81 7.15 -3.56
C GLY A 23 -2.74 6.88 -2.05
N PRO A 24 -1.70 6.17 -1.61
CA PRO A 24 -1.50 5.85 -0.19
C PRO A 24 -1.15 7.10 0.62
N GLY A 25 -1.47 7.07 1.90
CA GLY A 25 -1.10 8.11 2.84
C GLY A 25 -1.31 7.71 4.28
N HIS A 26 -0.38 8.10 5.16
CA HIS A 26 -0.46 7.86 6.59
C HIS A 26 0.53 8.75 7.36
N PRO A 27 0.16 9.40 8.48
CA PRO A 27 1.06 10.29 9.23
C PRO A 27 2.30 9.62 9.83
N ALA A 28 2.25 8.30 10.04
CA ALA A 28 3.39 7.52 10.53
C ALA A 28 4.21 6.85 9.41
N ALA A 29 3.79 6.98 8.15
CA ALA A 29 4.56 6.47 7.03
C ALA A 29 5.64 7.48 6.64
N THR A 30 6.83 6.99 6.32
CA THR A 30 7.86 7.79 5.69
C THR A 30 7.45 8.13 4.25
N SER A 31 8.03 9.17 3.67
CA SER A 31 7.81 9.49 2.25
C SER A 31 8.26 8.34 1.33
N GLU A 32 9.30 7.59 1.71
CA GLU A 32 9.79 6.43 0.96
C GLU A 32 8.80 5.25 1.01
N THR A 33 8.23 4.94 2.19
CA THR A 33 7.15 3.96 2.33
C THR A 33 5.97 4.31 1.42
N LEU A 34 5.55 5.58 1.39
CA LEU A 34 4.44 6.03 0.55
C LEU A 34 4.79 5.93 -0.94
N ALA A 35 6.02 6.24 -1.33
CA ALA A 35 6.49 6.13 -2.71
C ALA A 35 6.51 4.68 -3.21
N ILE A 36 7.01 3.75 -2.38
CA ILE A 36 7.03 2.30 -2.68
C ILE A 36 5.59 1.79 -2.88
N LEU A 37 4.70 2.06 -1.91
CA LEU A 37 3.29 1.68 -2.00
C LEU A 37 2.64 2.23 -3.27
N TRP A 38 2.86 3.50 -3.58
CA TRP A 38 2.25 4.14 -4.74
C TRP A 38 2.72 3.53 -6.06
N GLN A 39 4.03 3.29 -6.18
CA GLN A 39 4.61 2.66 -7.37
C GLN A 39 4.02 1.26 -7.57
N MET A 40 3.95 0.44 -6.52
CA MET A 40 3.38 -0.90 -6.59
C MET A 40 1.89 -0.88 -6.93
N MET A 41 1.11 0.05 -6.37
CA MET A 41 -0.30 0.22 -6.74
C MET A 41 -0.44 0.59 -8.22
N CYS A 42 0.40 1.48 -8.73
CA CYS A 42 0.40 1.88 -10.15
C CYS A 42 0.76 0.70 -11.06
N ASP A 43 1.78 -0.08 -10.73
CA ASP A 43 2.23 -1.24 -11.50
C ASP A 43 1.15 -2.34 -11.52
N ALA A 44 0.41 -2.50 -10.43
CA ALA A 44 -0.72 -3.42 -10.31
C ALA A 44 -2.04 -2.88 -10.93
N GLY A 45 -2.05 -1.65 -11.44
CA GLY A 45 -3.27 -0.99 -11.94
C GLY A 45 -4.33 -0.74 -10.85
N MET A 46 -3.91 -0.71 -9.58
CA MET A 46 -4.78 -0.61 -8.42
C MET A 46 -5.07 0.86 -8.07
N THR A 47 -6.36 1.20 -7.99
CA THR A 47 -6.81 2.55 -7.60
C THR A 47 -7.14 2.65 -6.11
N SER A 48 -7.35 1.53 -5.43
CA SER A 48 -7.64 1.48 -4.00
C SER A 48 -7.13 0.19 -3.38
N PHE A 49 -6.37 0.32 -2.30
CA PHE A 49 -5.90 -0.80 -1.51
C PHE A 49 -6.76 -0.94 -0.25
N ARG A 50 -7.94 -1.54 -0.39
CA ARG A 50 -8.97 -1.64 0.68
C ARG A 50 -9.74 -2.96 0.60
N PRO A 51 -9.50 -3.91 1.51
CA PRO A 51 -10.29 -5.13 1.59
C PRO A 51 -11.77 -4.85 1.86
N ASP A 52 -12.66 -5.61 1.23
CA ASP A 52 -14.09 -5.58 1.49
C ASP A 52 -14.42 -6.49 2.68
N PHE A 53 -14.60 -5.88 3.86
CA PHE A 53 -14.95 -6.61 5.09
C PHE A 53 -16.39 -7.14 5.11
N THR A 54 -17.21 -6.85 4.09
CA THR A 54 -18.52 -7.49 3.91
C THR A 54 -18.41 -8.86 3.22
N GLN A 55 -17.26 -9.15 2.61
CA GLN A 55 -16.94 -10.42 1.98
C GLN A 55 -15.99 -11.25 2.85
N PRO A 56 -15.97 -12.57 2.68
CA PRO A 56 -14.94 -13.43 3.23
C PRO A 56 -13.52 -13.02 2.80
N PHE A 57 -12.52 -13.31 3.62
CA PHE A 57 -11.10 -13.04 3.29
C PHE A 57 -10.59 -13.89 2.12
N ASP A 58 -11.19 -15.06 1.90
CA ASP A 58 -10.93 -15.97 0.78
C ASP A 58 -11.76 -15.64 -0.48
N SER A 59 -12.44 -14.49 -0.49
CA SER A 59 -13.03 -13.98 -1.74
C SER A 59 -11.92 -13.52 -2.69
N PRO A 60 -12.07 -13.69 -4.02
CA PRO A 60 -10.99 -13.41 -4.98
C PRO A 60 -10.40 -11.99 -4.88
N ASP A 61 -11.25 -10.99 -4.63
CA ASP A 61 -10.81 -9.59 -4.52
C ASP A 61 -10.02 -9.37 -3.22
N ASN A 62 -10.46 -9.96 -2.10
CA ASN A 62 -9.75 -9.86 -0.82
C ASN A 62 -8.44 -10.66 -0.84
N GLU A 63 -8.42 -11.86 -1.43
CA GLU A 63 -7.20 -12.65 -1.59
C GLU A 63 -6.17 -11.87 -2.42
N TYR A 64 -6.58 -11.27 -3.54
CA TYR A 64 -5.68 -10.46 -4.36
C TYR A 64 -5.09 -9.27 -3.57
N LEU A 65 -5.91 -8.60 -2.76
CA LEU A 65 -5.43 -7.52 -1.91
C LEU A 65 -4.49 -8.03 -0.81
N LEU A 66 -4.74 -9.19 -0.22
CA LEU A 66 -3.87 -9.79 0.78
C LEU A 66 -2.52 -10.23 0.19
N ASP A 67 -2.54 -10.83 -1.01
CA ASP A 67 -1.32 -11.18 -1.75
C ASP A 67 -0.51 -9.91 -2.08
N PHE A 68 -1.17 -8.85 -2.56
CA PHE A 68 -0.53 -7.55 -2.77
C PHE A 68 0.05 -6.96 -1.48
N ALA A 69 -0.64 -7.11 -0.34
CA ALA A 69 -0.16 -6.67 0.97
C ALA A 69 1.14 -7.37 1.35
N VAL A 70 1.21 -8.68 1.11
CA VAL A 70 2.40 -9.51 1.34
C VAL A 70 3.56 -9.04 0.46
N GLU A 71 3.33 -8.89 -0.84
CA GLU A 71 4.35 -8.42 -1.78
C GLU A 71 4.88 -7.04 -1.41
N THR A 72 3.99 -6.13 -1.02
CA THR A 72 4.36 -4.80 -0.54
C THR A 72 5.21 -4.87 0.72
N LEU A 73 4.84 -5.72 1.68
CA LEU A 73 5.60 -5.88 2.91
C LEU A 73 7.02 -6.37 2.63
N PHE A 74 7.19 -7.34 1.72
CA PHE A 74 8.51 -7.78 1.26
C PHE A 74 9.33 -6.62 0.70
N GLU A 75 8.72 -5.77 -0.14
CA GLU A 75 9.40 -4.64 -0.75
C GLU A 75 9.81 -3.58 0.29
N LEU A 76 8.95 -3.30 1.28
CA LEU A 76 9.26 -2.38 2.38
C LEU A 76 10.41 -2.92 3.25
N VAL A 77 10.41 -4.22 3.58
CA VAL A 77 11.51 -4.84 4.33
C VAL A 77 12.81 -4.81 3.50
N ARG A 78 12.74 -5.10 2.19
CA ARG A 78 13.88 -5.04 1.27
C ARG A 78 14.51 -3.65 1.19
N CYS A 79 13.68 -2.61 1.21
CA CYS A 79 14.09 -1.21 1.20
C CYS A 79 14.45 -0.66 2.59
N ASN A 80 14.41 -1.49 3.65
CA ASN A 80 14.67 -1.10 5.04
C ASN A 80 13.67 -0.04 5.59
N GLU A 81 12.48 0.02 4.99
CA GLU A 81 11.39 0.92 5.39
C GLU A 81 10.48 0.30 6.46
N TYR A 82 10.55 -1.02 6.64
CA TYR A 82 9.83 -1.72 7.70
C TYR A 82 10.77 -2.14 8.83
N ALA A 83 10.89 -1.30 9.84
CA ALA A 83 11.75 -1.56 11.00
C ALA A 83 11.17 -2.66 11.90
N GLY A 84 12.01 -3.59 12.36
CA GLY A 84 11.63 -4.64 13.32
C GLY A 84 11.45 -6.02 12.72
N ILE A 85 11.68 -6.19 11.42
CA ILE A 85 11.68 -7.47 10.71
C ILE A 85 12.99 -7.57 9.92
N ASP A 86 13.76 -8.64 10.12
CA ASP A 86 14.93 -8.94 9.27
C ASP A 86 14.46 -9.71 8.02
N MET A 87 15.05 -9.42 6.85
CA MET A 87 14.83 -10.22 5.64
C MET A 87 15.12 -11.71 5.85
N GLN A 88 16.03 -12.06 6.76
CA GLN A 88 16.33 -13.45 7.09
C GLN A 88 15.15 -14.17 7.78
N ASP A 89 14.27 -13.43 8.44
CA ASP A 89 13.02 -13.97 9.02
C ASP A 89 11.88 -14.01 7.99
N PHE A 90 12.02 -13.28 6.88
CA PHE A 90 11.06 -13.18 5.79
C PHE A 90 11.47 -14.08 4.62
N SER A 91 11.14 -15.37 4.70
CA SER A 91 11.18 -16.25 3.53
C SER A 91 9.82 -16.26 2.84
N LYS A 92 9.79 -16.25 1.49
CA LYS A 92 8.53 -16.41 0.71
C LYS A 92 7.82 -17.72 1.03
N GLU A 93 8.56 -18.70 1.55
CA GLU A 93 8.08 -19.99 2.05
C GLU A 93 7.34 -19.86 3.40
N SER A 94 7.69 -18.88 4.23
CA SER A 94 7.02 -18.55 5.49
C SER A 94 5.67 -17.87 5.29
N ILE A 95 5.48 -17.21 4.14
CA ILE A 95 4.27 -16.42 3.82
C ILE A 95 3.40 -17.12 2.75
N GLY A 96 3.97 -18.08 2.03
CA GLY A 96 3.29 -18.95 1.08
C GLY A 96 2.56 -20.15 1.70
N MET A 97 2.13 -20.06 2.96
CA MET A 97 1.01 -20.90 3.36
C MET A 97 -0.21 -20.26 2.72
N PRO A 98 -0.94 -20.95 1.81
CA PRO A 98 -2.22 -20.42 1.36
C PRO A 98 -3.03 -20.13 2.63
N PHE A 99 -3.65 -18.96 2.70
CA PHE A 99 -4.53 -18.52 3.80
C PHE A 99 -5.79 -19.40 3.90
N ILE A 100 -5.66 -20.73 3.74
CA ILE A 100 -6.67 -21.69 4.13
C ILE A 100 -6.68 -21.68 5.65
N PHE A 101 -7.59 -20.89 6.21
CA PHE A 101 -8.18 -21.16 7.51
C PHE A 101 -8.80 -22.57 7.46
N THR A 102 -7.99 -23.61 7.61
CA THR A 102 -8.51 -24.86 8.17
C THR A 102 -8.73 -24.57 9.64
N LEU A 103 -9.91 -24.05 9.96
CA LEU A 103 -10.44 -24.15 11.32
C LEU A 103 -10.39 -25.65 11.68
N PRO A 104 -9.71 -26.06 12.76
CA PRO A 104 -9.96 -27.38 13.29
C PRO A 104 -11.41 -27.39 13.76
N ASN A 105 -12.22 -28.26 13.16
CA ASN A 105 -13.54 -28.60 13.68
C ASN A 105 -13.44 -28.81 15.20
N SER A 106 -14.22 -28.05 15.96
CA SER A 106 -14.58 -28.34 17.35
C SER A 106 -16.06 -28.03 17.53
#